data_AF-A0A4V6A1N4-F1
#
_entry.id   AF-A0A4V6A1N4-F1
#
_cell.length_a   1.000
_cell.length_b   1.000
_cell.length_c   1.000
_cell.angle_alpha   90.00
_cell.angle_beta   90.00
_cell.angle_gamma   90.00
#
_symmetry.space_group_name_H-M   'P 1'
#
loop_
_entity.id
_entity.type
_entity.pdbx_description
1 polymer ?
#
loop_
_entity_poly.entity_id
_entity_poly.type
_entity_poly.pdbx_seq_one_letter_code
_entity_poly.pdbx_strand_id
1 'polypeptide(L)'
;MDLLPTEFYEDLLLSVFSSYPDSTYTRISGTLGYCAKQLWEKASRKYVCIQHWTKISSIQYYDLLFNRVQPENVAQASKFRLKKNVCFDGSENSAASIDDKVKRQLENLLQEPGMLCLHLRSTKLNQTWVQLFSSWKSLNLVFVLDEFNDLVYTLLKRLLDQKQLLRLSFDCAIPSSKEADLICEILQQAQFQILCFADGSEEGVKNAIVSKWEKNKELFAGKRVQWKRFVKLHDNSFTRLKSMNASKLQYRKENLLIEYYLNLDATNQTTDKVFMQDVAASNLCFM
;
A
#
# COMPACT_ATOMS: atom_id res chain seq x y z
N MET A 1 -1.13 -8.41 -30.03
CA MET A 1 -2.01 -7.83 -28.99
C MET A 1 -1.65 -6.36 -28.87
N ASP A 2 -1.67 -5.65 -30.01
CA ASP A 2 -0.89 -4.41 -30.21
C ASP A 2 -1.77 -3.32 -30.84
N LEU A 3 -3.02 -3.26 -30.37
CA LEU A 3 -4.05 -2.39 -30.95
C LEU A 3 -4.09 -1.01 -30.30
N LEU A 4 -3.41 -0.83 -29.17
CA LEU A 4 -3.35 0.42 -28.43
C LEU A 4 -1.96 1.07 -28.54
N PRO A 5 -1.85 2.40 -28.36
CA PRO A 5 -0.56 3.07 -28.31
C PRO A 5 0.34 2.52 -27.19
N THR A 6 1.66 2.60 -27.39
CA THR A 6 2.67 2.12 -26.43
C THR A 6 2.48 2.81 -25.07
N GLU A 7 2.15 4.09 -25.09
CA GLU A 7 1.91 4.94 -23.93
C GLU A 7 0.79 4.39 -23.05
N PHE A 8 -0.29 3.87 -23.65
CA PHE A 8 -1.38 3.25 -22.89
C PHE A 8 -0.89 2.05 -22.07
N TYR A 9 -0.06 1.19 -22.69
CA TYR A 9 0.50 0.04 -21.99
C TYR A 9 1.51 0.46 -20.92
N GLU A 10 2.35 1.46 -21.19
CA GLU A 10 3.28 2.02 -20.19
C GLU A 10 2.52 2.55 -18.97
N ASP A 11 1.48 3.37 -19.17
CA ASP A 11 0.67 3.95 -18.10
C ASP A 11 -0.10 2.88 -17.31
N LEU A 12 -0.72 1.92 -18.01
CA LEU A 12 -1.40 0.80 -17.37
C LEU A 12 -0.44 0.01 -16.49
N LEU A 13 0.75 -0.32 -17.01
CA LEU A 13 1.77 -1.07 -16.27
C LEU A 13 2.31 -0.27 -15.10
N LEU A 14 2.56 1.04 -15.24
CA LEU A 14 2.98 1.91 -14.14
C LEU A 14 1.96 1.91 -12.99
N SER A 15 0.67 1.96 -13.32
CA SER A 15 -0.42 1.87 -12.34
C SER A 15 -0.46 0.51 -11.64
N VAL A 16 -0.40 -0.58 -12.41
CA VAL A 16 -0.48 -1.96 -11.88
C VAL A 16 0.77 -2.33 -11.06
N PHE A 17 1.97 -2.08 -11.58
CA PHE A 17 3.25 -2.40 -10.92
C PHE A 17 3.48 -1.59 -9.65
N SER A 18 2.91 -0.39 -9.56
CA SER A 18 2.92 0.40 -8.33
C SER A 18 2.20 -0.34 -7.19
N SER A 19 1.20 -1.16 -7.51
CA SER A 19 0.45 -1.95 -6.52
C SER A 19 1.01 -3.37 -6.35
N TYR A 20 1.43 -4.01 -7.44
CA TYR A 20 1.89 -5.41 -7.48
C TYR A 20 3.05 -5.59 -8.47
N PRO A 21 4.31 -5.46 -8.02
CA PRO A 21 5.45 -5.79 -8.87
C PRO A 21 5.46 -7.31 -9.11
N ASP A 22 5.15 -7.74 -10.33
CA ASP A 22 5.20 -9.14 -10.74
C ASP A 22 5.97 -9.24 -12.06
N SER A 23 7.01 -10.08 -12.07
CA SER A 23 7.82 -10.33 -13.26
C SER A 23 7.09 -11.14 -14.34
N THR A 24 5.97 -11.79 -14.00
CA THR A 24 5.24 -12.69 -14.90
C THR A 24 4.74 -11.96 -16.15
N TYR A 25 4.42 -10.66 -16.05
CA TYR A 25 3.98 -9.85 -17.19
C TYR A 25 5.07 -9.69 -18.28
N THR A 26 6.35 -9.83 -17.93
CA THR A 26 7.46 -9.78 -18.91
C THR A 26 7.44 -10.96 -19.88
N ARG A 27 6.71 -12.04 -19.55
CA ARG A 27 6.59 -13.25 -20.37
C ARG A 27 5.46 -13.17 -21.40
N ILE A 28 4.62 -12.14 -21.33
CA ILE A 28 3.56 -11.92 -22.31
C ILE A 28 4.20 -11.49 -23.63
N SER A 29 3.72 -11.97 -24.77
CA SER A 29 4.21 -11.56 -26.09
C SER A 29 3.62 -10.20 -26.53
N GLY A 30 4.31 -9.49 -27.42
CA GLY A 30 3.82 -8.23 -28.03
C GLY A 30 4.18 -6.98 -27.23
N THR A 31 3.53 -5.86 -27.54
CA THR A 31 3.81 -4.53 -26.98
C THR A 31 3.68 -4.50 -25.47
N LEU A 32 2.66 -5.17 -24.90
CA LEU A 32 2.50 -5.25 -23.44
C LEU A 32 3.73 -5.89 -22.77
N GLY A 33 4.22 -7.00 -23.29
CA GLY A 33 5.41 -7.68 -22.78
C GLY A 33 6.68 -6.85 -22.93
N TYR A 34 6.83 -6.19 -24.08
CA TYR A 34 7.93 -5.27 -24.33
C TYR A 34 7.94 -4.12 -23.31
N CYS A 35 6.81 -3.45 -23.11
CA CYS A 35 6.68 -2.38 -22.11
C CYS A 35 6.91 -2.90 -20.69
N ALA A 36 6.40 -4.09 -20.35
CA ALA A 36 6.61 -4.71 -19.04
C ALA A 36 8.10 -4.99 -18.78
N LYS A 37 8.83 -5.44 -19.80
CA LYS A 37 10.29 -5.64 -19.71
C LYS A 37 11.04 -4.32 -19.54
N GLN A 38 10.69 -3.30 -20.32
CA GLN A 38 11.27 -1.96 -20.17
C GLN A 38 11.04 -1.40 -18.77
N LEU A 39 9.82 -1.54 -18.25
CA LEU A 39 9.49 -1.13 -16.90
C LEU A 39 10.28 -1.96 -15.87
N TRP A 40 10.42 -3.27 -16.06
CA TRP A 40 11.20 -4.12 -15.16
C TRP A 40 12.66 -3.66 -15.03
N GLU A 41 13.28 -3.30 -16.15
CA GLU A 41 14.70 -2.89 -16.21
C GLU A 41 14.93 -1.45 -15.76
N LYS A 42 13.98 -0.54 -16.01
CA LYS A 42 14.17 0.91 -15.84
C LYS A 42 13.38 1.52 -14.69
N ALA A 43 12.41 0.79 -14.13
CA ALA A 43 11.59 1.33 -13.07
C ALA A 43 12.42 1.68 -11.84
N SER A 44 12.09 2.83 -11.27
CA SER A 44 12.74 3.32 -10.07
C SER A 44 11.74 3.84 -9.05
N ARG A 45 12.20 3.89 -7.81
CA ARG A 45 11.52 4.49 -6.67
C ARG A 45 12.42 5.56 -6.11
N LYS A 46 11.86 6.76 -5.92
CA LYS A 46 12.54 7.86 -5.24
C LYS A 46 12.13 7.86 -3.78
N TYR A 47 13.09 8.08 -2.88
CA TYR A 47 12.88 8.23 -1.45
C TYR A 47 13.45 9.58 -1.02
N VAL A 48 12.64 10.37 -0.33
CA VAL A 48 13.00 11.67 0.24
C VAL A 48 12.79 11.55 1.74
N CYS A 49 13.87 11.52 2.50
CA CYS A 49 13.81 11.33 3.94
C CYS A 49 13.90 12.67 4.67
N ILE A 50 12.85 13.03 5.39
CA ILE A 50 12.78 14.20 6.25
C ILE A 50 13.06 13.73 7.68
N GLN A 51 14.08 14.31 8.30
CA GLN A 51 14.46 14.00 9.69
C GLN A 51 14.45 15.28 10.52
N HIS A 52 14.07 15.16 11.79
CA HIS A 52 14.09 16.26 12.75
C HIS A 52 13.34 17.51 12.24
N TRP A 53 12.22 17.30 11.53
CA TRP A 53 11.26 18.34 11.09
C TRP A 53 11.76 19.40 10.11
N THR A 54 13.07 19.55 9.92
CA THR A 54 13.64 20.79 9.37
C THR A 54 14.48 20.57 8.13
N LYS A 55 14.88 19.33 7.84
CA LYS A 55 15.74 19.06 6.69
C LYS A 55 15.41 17.76 5.97
N ILE A 56 15.57 17.79 4.65
CA ILE A 56 15.73 16.58 3.86
C ILE A 56 17.13 16.04 4.15
N SER A 57 17.18 14.95 4.90
CA SER A 57 18.41 14.26 5.30
C SER A 57 19.07 13.52 4.14
N SER A 58 18.26 12.97 3.23
CA SER A 58 18.74 12.23 2.08
C SER A 58 17.68 12.12 0.98
N ILE A 59 18.18 12.01 -0.25
CA ILE A 59 17.39 11.60 -1.42
C ILE A 59 18.08 10.36 -1.99
N GLN A 60 17.32 9.28 -2.09
CA GLN A 60 17.81 7.98 -2.54
C GLN A 60 16.93 7.44 -3.65
N TYR A 61 17.52 6.61 -4.49
CA TYR A 61 16.82 5.96 -5.58
C TYR A 61 17.08 4.46 -5.53
N TYR A 62 16.03 3.70 -5.79
CA TYR A 62 16.05 2.25 -5.76
C TYR A 62 15.40 1.68 -7.01
N ASP A 63 15.91 0.55 -7.50
CA ASP A 63 15.26 -0.24 -8.55
C ASP A 63 14.05 -1.03 -8.02
N LEU A 64 13.52 -1.94 -8.82
CA LEU A 64 12.41 -2.81 -8.43
C LEU A 64 12.73 -3.78 -7.30
N LEU A 65 13.98 -4.22 -7.23
CA LEU A 65 14.52 -5.18 -6.26
C LEU A 65 15.07 -4.51 -5.00
N PHE A 66 14.89 -3.18 -4.87
CA PHE A 66 15.41 -2.36 -3.78
C PHE A 66 16.94 -2.26 -3.74
N ASN A 67 17.63 -2.49 -4.86
CA ASN A 67 19.04 -2.11 -4.98
C ASN A 67 19.15 -0.60 -5.20
N ARG A 68 20.14 0.02 -4.58
CA ARG A 68 20.40 1.44 -4.74
C ARG A 68 20.93 1.74 -6.15
N VAL A 69 20.38 2.76 -6.79
CA VAL A 69 20.79 3.21 -8.13
C VAL A 69 21.30 4.66 -8.09
N GLN A 70 22.18 5.00 -9.03
CA GLN A 70 22.77 6.34 -9.11
C GLN A 70 21.77 7.35 -9.71
N PRO A 71 21.75 8.61 -9.24
CA PRO A 71 20.78 9.62 -9.68
C PRO A 71 20.79 9.89 -11.19
N GLU A 72 21.96 9.84 -11.84
CA GLU A 72 22.13 10.15 -13.27
C GLU A 72 21.35 9.15 -14.14
N ASN A 73 21.44 7.87 -13.80
CA ASN A 73 20.71 6.79 -14.48
C ASN A 73 19.19 6.97 -14.34
N VAL A 74 18.73 7.53 -13.22
CA VAL A 74 17.31 7.72 -12.92
C VAL A 74 16.75 9.00 -13.56
N ALA A 75 17.56 10.05 -13.68
CA ALA A 75 17.15 11.28 -14.37
C ALA A 75 16.77 11.00 -15.83
N GLN A 76 17.53 10.12 -16.49
CA GLN A 76 17.29 9.68 -17.87
C GLN A 76 16.03 8.81 -18.03
N ALA A 77 15.62 8.10 -16.98
CA ALA A 77 14.47 7.19 -16.97
C ALA A 77 13.30 7.71 -16.12
N SER A 78 13.17 9.02 -15.95
CA SER A 78 12.20 9.62 -15.03
C SER A 78 10.74 9.24 -15.32
N LYS A 79 10.39 8.99 -16.59
CA LYS A 79 9.06 8.51 -16.99
C LYS A 79 8.69 7.13 -16.41
N PHE A 80 9.68 6.31 -16.05
CA PHE A 80 9.47 4.99 -15.45
C PHE A 80 9.47 5.04 -13.91
N ARG A 81 9.33 6.23 -13.31
CA ARG A 81 9.25 6.37 -11.85
C ARG A 81 7.93 5.83 -11.34
N LEU A 82 7.98 4.72 -10.61
CA LEU A 82 6.78 4.11 -10.02
C LEU A 82 6.27 4.91 -8.84
N LYS A 83 7.18 5.24 -7.92
CA LYS A 83 6.83 5.85 -6.64
C LYS A 83 7.79 6.95 -6.23
N LYS A 84 7.23 7.95 -5.57
CA LYS A 84 7.93 8.99 -4.82
C LYS A 84 7.52 8.84 -3.36
N ASN A 85 8.43 8.34 -2.54
CA ASN A 85 8.20 8.10 -1.13
C ASN A 85 8.77 9.27 -0.34
N VAL A 86 7.93 9.92 0.45
CA VAL A 86 8.37 10.84 1.50
C VAL A 86 8.40 10.04 2.80
N CYS A 87 9.59 9.83 3.35
CA CYS A 87 9.76 9.22 4.66
C CYS A 87 9.90 10.34 5.70
N PHE A 88 8.92 10.46 6.58
CA PHE A 88 8.92 11.45 7.64
C PHE A 88 9.30 10.80 8.96
N ASP A 89 10.30 11.39 9.63
CA ASP A 89 10.79 11.00 10.93
C ASP A 89 10.91 12.23 11.84
N GLY A 90 9.88 12.44 12.67
CA GLY A 90 9.79 13.55 13.61
C GLY A 90 10.49 13.25 14.94
N SER A 91 11.15 14.26 15.51
CA SER A 91 11.67 14.23 16.88
C SER A 91 10.70 14.85 17.90
N GLU A 92 10.86 14.55 19.18
CA GLU A 92 10.21 15.35 20.22
C GLU A 92 10.77 16.79 20.20
N ASN A 93 9.95 17.76 20.60
CA ASN A 93 10.35 19.14 20.89
C ASN A 93 10.64 20.11 19.72
N SER A 94 9.92 20.04 18.60
CA SER A 94 9.97 21.16 17.64
C SER A 94 8.58 21.69 17.29
N ALA A 95 8.25 22.86 17.85
CA ALA A 95 7.23 23.76 17.32
C ALA A 95 7.71 24.50 16.06
N ALA A 96 8.77 24.00 15.40
CA ALA A 96 9.42 24.69 14.30
C ALA A 96 8.53 24.69 13.06
N SER A 97 8.46 25.85 12.41
CA SER A 97 7.92 25.99 11.07
C SER A 97 8.71 25.13 10.08
N ILE A 98 8.04 24.69 9.02
CA ILE A 98 8.70 23.97 7.93
C ILE A 98 9.63 24.95 7.21
N ASP A 99 10.91 24.60 7.11
CA ASP A 99 11.89 25.40 6.39
C ASP A 99 11.48 25.63 4.93
N ASP A 100 11.58 26.87 4.44
CA ASP A 100 11.13 27.26 3.09
C ASP A 100 11.85 26.47 1.99
N LYS A 101 13.12 26.11 2.19
CA LYS A 101 13.87 25.28 1.24
C LYS A 101 13.28 23.89 1.18
N VAL A 102 12.95 23.29 2.32
CA VAL A 102 12.28 21.98 2.37
C VAL A 102 10.92 22.06 1.69
N LYS A 103 10.14 23.11 1.96
CA LYS A 103 8.85 23.32 1.31
C LYS A 103 8.97 23.36 -0.21
N ARG A 104 9.89 24.18 -0.76
CA ARG A 104 10.14 24.25 -2.21
C ARG A 104 10.61 22.91 -2.79
N GLN A 105 11.45 22.18 -2.08
CA GLN A 105 11.91 20.86 -2.53
C GLN A 105 10.77 19.84 -2.59
N LEU A 106 9.83 19.89 -1.63
CA LEU A 106 8.64 19.06 -1.64
C LEU A 106 7.67 19.49 -2.75
N GLU A 107 7.47 20.79 -2.97
CA GLU A 107 6.66 21.30 -4.09
C GLU A 107 7.20 20.79 -5.43
N ASN A 108 8.52 20.84 -5.64
CA ASN A 108 9.17 20.26 -6.83
C ASN A 108 8.93 18.74 -6.92
N LEU A 109 9.04 18.02 -5.81
CA LEU A 109 8.77 16.59 -5.76
C LEU A 109 7.33 16.27 -6.18
N LEU A 110 6.35 17.11 -5.83
CA LEU A 110 4.95 16.90 -6.20
C LEU A 110 4.74 16.95 -7.73
N GLN A 111 5.53 17.75 -8.45
CA GLN A 111 5.45 17.88 -9.92
C GLN A 111 6.11 16.72 -10.68
N GLU A 112 6.95 15.92 -10.03
CA GLU A 112 7.60 14.78 -10.68
C GLU A 112 6.61 13.65 -11.00
N PRO A 113 6.88 12.77 -12.00
CA PRO A 113 6.06 11.60 -12.26
C PRO A 113 6.12 10.55 -11.14
N GLY A 114 5.13 9.66 -11.13
CA GLY A 114 5.02 8.53 -10.20
C GLY A 114 4.08 8.78 -9.02
N MET A 115 3.60 7.69 -8.44
CA MET A 115 2.66 7.71 -7.33
C MET A 115 3.31 8.30 -6.07
N LEU A 116 2.64 9.27 -5.44
CA LEU A 116 3.13 9.85 -4.19
C LEU A 116 2.74 8.97 -3.01
N CYS A 117 3.72 8.65 -2.17
CA CYS A 117 3.57 7.84 -0.98
C CYS A 117 4.16 8.56 0.23
N LEU A 118 3.44 8.54 1.35
CA LEU A 118 3.90 9.06 2.63
C LEU A 118 4.17 7.89 3.58
N HIS A 119 5.36 7.87 4.17
CA HIS A 119 5.76 6.92 5.20
C HIS A 119 5.99 7.69 6.50
N LEU A 120 5.09 7.53 7.46
CA LEU A 120 5.22 8.09 8.80
C LEU A 120 6.01 7.09 9.66
N ARG A 121 7.35 7.24 9.65
CA ARG A 121 8.27 6.43 10.48
C ARG A 121 8.24 6.84 11.95
N SER A 122 7.90 8.09 12.19
CA SER A 122 7.54 8.64 13.49
C SER A 122 6.24 9.41 13.30
N THR A 123 5.30 9.20 14.21
CA THR A 123 3.98 9.86 14.16
C THR A 123 3.90 11.04 15.11
N LYS A 124 5.07 11.45 15.64
CA LYS A 124 5.31 12.76 16.24
C LYS A 124 5.19 13.80 15.12
N LEU A 125 3.95 14.15 14.81
CA LEU A 125 3.55 15.17 13.83
C LEU A 125 3.18 16.47 14.56
N ASN A 126 3.08 17.56 13.80
CA ASN A 126 2.51 18.81 14.27
C ASN A 126 1.47 19.28 13.25
N GLN A 127 0.68 20.27 13.62
CA GLN A 127 -0.41 20.72 12.76
C GLN A 127 0.07 21.25 11.40
N THR A 128 1.25 21.87 11.33
CA THR A 128 1.83 22.36 10.08
C THR A 128 2.15 21.22 9.11
N TRP A 129 2.71 20.11 9.60
CA TRP A 129 2.95 18.93 8.77
C TRP A 129 1.67 18.19 8.38
N VAL A 130 0.71 18.08 9.31
CA VAL A 130 -0.62 17.53 8.99
C VAL A 130 -1.28 18.35 7.88
N GLN A 131 -1.24 19.69 7.97
CA GLN A 131 -1.74 20.58 6.92
C GLN A 131 -1.00 20.36 5.60
N LEU A 132 0.33 20.36 5.60
CA LEU A 132 1.12 20.16 4.38
C LEU A 132 0.79 18.82 3.72
N PHE A 133 0.84 17.71 4.45
CA PHE A 133 0.56 16.38 3.90
C PHE A 133 -0.88 16.25 3.42
N SER A 134 -1.84 16.84 4.16
CA SER A 134 -3.23 16.87 3.71
C SER A 134 -3.45 17.75 2.48
N SER A 135 -2.54 18.64 2.11
CA SER A 135 -2.68 19.47 0.90
C SER A 135 -2.27 18.73 -0.39
N TRP A 136 -1.63 17.56 -0.27
CA TRP A 136 -1.09 16.82 -1.40
C TRP A 136 -2.17 16.04 -2.14
N LYS A 137 -2.75 16.67 -3.18
CA LYS A 137 -3.83 16.08 -3.99
C LYS A 137 -3.47 14.78 -4.73
N SER A 138 -2.19 14.46 -4.84
CA SER A 138 -1.69 13.23 -5.47
C SER A 138 -1.24 12.17 -4.46
N LEU A 139 -1.47 12.38 -3.16
CA LEU A 139 -1.09 11.41 -2.12
C LEU A 139 -2.00 10.17 -2.18
N ASN A 140 -1.50 9.10 -2.78
CA ASN A 140 -2.28 7.89 -3.00
C ASN A 140 -2.03 6.79 -1.96
N LEU A 141 -0.93 6.87 -1.22
CA LEU A 141 -0.52 5.83 -0.29
C LEU A 141 0.03 6.43 1.01
N VAL A 142 -0.50 5.98 2.14
CA VAL A 142 0.04 6.26 3.48
C VAL A 142 0.46 4.97 4.18
N PHE A 143 1.68 4.96 4.71
CA PHE A 143 2.18 3.98 5.67
C PHE A 143 2.32 4.66 7.04
N VAL A 144 1.74 4.06 8.07
CA VAL A 144 1.88 4.47 9.47
C VAL A 144 2.71 3.39 10.18
N LEU A 145 3.94 3.70 10.58
CA LEU A 145 4.88 2.70 11.10
C LEU A 145 5.11 2.78 12.62
N ASP A 146 4.68 3.85 13.28
CA ASP A 146 4.97 4.13 14.69
C ASP A 146 3.73 3.92 15.57
N GLU A 147 2.92 4.96 15.78
CA GLU A 147 1.65 4.85 16.51
C GLU A 147 0.48 5.54 15.78
N PHE A 148 -0.73 5.00 15.93
CA PHE A 148 -1.93 5.70 15.48
C PHE A 148 -2.41 6.65 16.58
N ASN A 149 -1.99 7.92 16.51
CA ASN A 149 -2.40 8.99 17.42
C ASN A 149 -3.41 9.98 16.78
N ASP A 150 -3.83 10.99 17.55
CA ASP A 150 -4.82 11.99 17.13
C ASP A 150 -4.41 12.80 15.89
N LEU A 151 -3.11 12.99 15.66
CA LEU A 151 -2.62 13.72 14.49
C LEU A 151 -2.66 12.86 13.23
N VAL A 152 -2.34 11.57 13.37
CA VAL A 152 -2.56 10.58 12.29
C VAL A 152 -4.05 10.47 11.99
N TYR A 153 -4.91 10.41 13.01
CA TYR A 153 -6.36 10.43 12.84
C TYR A 153 -6.82 11.66 12.06
N THR A 154 -6.37 12.85 12.46
CA THR A 154 -6.71 14.11 11.81
C THR A 154 -6.24 14.13 10.36
N LEU A 155 -5.03 13.66 10.07
CA LEU A 155 -4.51 13.54 8.71
C LEU A 155 -5.39 12.60 7.88
N LEU A 156 -5.65 11.38 8.35
CA LEU A 156 -6.43 10.39 7.63
C LEU A 156 -7.88 10.85 7.41
N LYS A 157 -8.49 11.57 8.36
CA LYS A 157 -9.82 12.16 8.18
C LYS A 157 -9.84 13.21 7.07
N ARG A 158 -8.84 14.08 7.00
CA ARG A 158 -8.73 15.05 5.88
C ARG A 158 -8.51 14.36 4.53
N LEU A 159 -7.74 13.27 4.51
CA LEU A 159 -7.50 12.50 3.29
C LEU A 159 -8.75 11.71 2.86
N LEU A 160 -9.57 11.24 3.80
CA LEU A 160 -10.89 10.67 3.53
C LEU A 160 -11.74 11.70 2.77
N ASP A 161 -11.86 12.93 3.25
CA ASP A 161 -12.68 13.95 2.59
C ASP A 161 -12.24 14.24 1.14
N GLN A 162 -10.96 14.02 0.82
CA GLN A 162 -10.38 14.25 -0.50
C GLN A 162 -10.54 13.09 -1.48
N LYS A 163 -10.92 11.89 -1.01
CA LYS A 163 -11.17 10.70 -1.87
C LYS A 163 -10.04 10.39 -2.87
N GLN A 164 -8.80 10.40 -2.40
CA GLN A 164 -7.60 10.20 -3.25
C GLN A 164 -6.74 8.99 -2.86
N LEU A 165 -6.95 8.47 -1.65
CA LEU A 165 -6.15 7.38 -1.13
C LEU A 165 -6.54 6.07 -1.83
N LEU A 166 -5.54 5.37 -2.39
CA LEU A 166 -5.68 4.06 -3.00
C LEU A 166 -5.28 2.95 -2.02
N ARG A 167 -4.34 3.24 -1.12
CA ARG A 167 -3.83 2.26 -0.17
C ARG A 167 -3.43 2.86 1.17
N LEU A 168 -3.70 2.10 2.23
CA LEU A 168 -3.34 2.42 3.60
C LEU A 168 -2.65 1.22 4.23
N SER A 169 -1.61 1.46 5.02
CA SER A 169 -0.88 0.42 5.71
C SER A 169 -0.53 0.85 7.13
N PHE A 170 -0.68 -0.07 8.07
CA PHE A 170 -0.32 0.11 9.48
C PHE A 170 0.71 -0.93 9.88
N ASP A 171 1.73 -0.50 10.61
CA ASP A 171 2.69 -1.34 11.35
C ASP A 171 2.54 -1.07 12.85
N CYS A 172 1.32 -0.74 13.26
CA CYS A 172 0.99 -0.32 14.61
C CYS A 172 -0.43 -0.75 14.96
N ALA A 173 -0.71 -0.94 16.25
CA ALA A 173 -2.03 -1.30 16.71
C ALA A 173 -3.08 -0.18 16.46
N ILE A 174 -4.34 -0.60 16.29
CA ILE A 174 -5.48 0.31 16.17
C ILE A 174 -6.15 0.43 17.54
N PRO A 175 -6.09 1.59 18.21
CA PRO A 175 -6.32 1.69 19.64
C PRO A 175 -7.80 1.59 20.04
N SER A 176 -8.73 2.01 19.18
CA SER A 176 -10.16 2.02 19.54
C SER A 176 -11.09 1.79 18.35
N SER A 177 -12.38 1.66 18.65
CA SER A 177 -13.45 1.56 17.64
C SER A 177 -13.55 2.81 16.77
N LYS A 178 -13.20 3.99 17.28
CA LYS A 178 -13.24 5.25 16.54
C LYS A 178 -12.28 5.22 15.34
N GLU A 179 -11.05 4.77 15.55
CA GLU A 179 -10.06 4.62 14.47
C GLU A 179 -10.48 3.50 13.51
N ALA A 180 -11.05 2.40 14.01
CA ALA A 180 -11.58 1.33 13.19
C ALA A 180 -12.72 1.80 12.26
N ASP A 181 -13.63 2.64 12.75
CA ASP A 181 -14.70 3.23 11.96
C ASP A 181 -14.15 4.13 10.85
N LEU A 182 -13.15 4.97 11.15
CA LEU A 182 -12.46 5.80 10.14
C LEU A 182 -11.82 4.92 9.05
N ILE A 183 -11.16 3.83 9.43
CA ILE A 183 -10.56 2.88 8.47
C ILE A 183 -11.64 2.25 7.59
N CYS A 184 -12.79 1.89 8.16
CA CYS A 184 -13.93 1.35 7.40
C CYS A 184 -14.51 2.39 6.43
N GLU A 185 -14.63 3.65 6.82
CA GLU A 185 -15.06 4.75 5.93
C GLU A 185 -14.10 4.91 4.75
N ILE A 186 -12.79 4.86 4.99
CA ILE A 186 -11.76 4.91 3.93
C ILE A 186 -11.91 3.71 2.99
N LEU A 187 -12.11 2.52 3.55
CA LEU A 187 -12.27 1.28 2.79
C LEU A 187 -13.52 1.29 1.90
N GLN A 188 -14.56 2.07 2.23
CA GLN A 188 -15.77 2.19 1.41
C GLN A 188 -15.63 3.14 0.22
N GLN A 189 -14.53 3.90 0.13
CA GLN A 189 -14.34 4.84 -0.96
C GLN A 189 -14.12 4.13 -2.30
N ALA A 190 -14.73 4.63 -3.37
CA ALA A 190 -14.73 3.99 -4.68
C ALA A 190 -13.32 3.72 -5.23
N GLN A 191 -12.39 4.66 -5.02
CA GLN A 191 -11.02 4.57 -5.51
C GLN A 191 -10.08 3.76 -4.60
N PHE A 192 -10.46 3.50 -3.35
CA PHE A 192 -9.60 2.77 -2.40
C PHE A 192 -9.50 1.29 -2.80
N GLN A 193 -8.31 0.69 -2.64
CA GLN A 193 -8.03 -0.67 -3.13
C GLN A 193 -7.51 -1.59 -2.03
N ILE A 194 -6.53 -1.15 -1.25
CA ILE A 194 -5.77 -2.05 -0.37
C ILE A 194 -5.60 -1.46 1.03
N LEU A 195 -6.01 -2.22 2.03
CA LEU A 195 -5.68 -2.00 3.43
C LEU A 195 -4.70 -3.10 3.88
N CYS A 196 -3.62 -2.71 4.56
CA CYS A 196 -2.60 -3.65 5.02
C CYS A 196 -2.29 -3.42 6.51
N PHE A 197 -2.13 -4.53 7.21
CA PHE A 197 -1.79 -4.61 8.61
C PHE A 197 -0.53 -5.46 8.75
N ALA A 198 0.57 -4.84 9.16
CA ALA A 198 1.86 -5.49 9.32
C ALA A 198 2.04 -6.07 10.73
N ASP A 199 1.61 -5.34 11.76
CA ASP A 199 1.69 -5.74 13.17
C ASP A 199 0.51 -5.18 13.99
N GLY A 200 0.23 -5.79 15.16
CA GLY A 200 -0.77 -5.33 16.14
C GLY A 200 -1.96 -6.28 16.35
N SER A 201 -2.80 -6.06 17.38
CA SER A 201 -4.04 -6.84 17.62
C SER A 201 -5.24 -6.14 16.97
N GLU A 202 -5.87 -6.76 15.98
CA GLU A 202 -6.85 -6.11 15.09
C GLU A 202 -8.18 -6.85 15.03
N GLU A 203 -8.46 -7.71 16.02
CA GLU A 203 -9.70 -8.48 16.05
C GLU A 203 -10.94 -7.57 15.99
N GLY A 204 -10.89 -6.43 16.69
CA GLY A 204 -11.94 -5.41 16.62
C GLY A 204 -12.10 -4.79 15.23
N VAL A 205 -10.99 -4.52 14.53
CA VAL A 205 -10.99 -3.95 13.18
C VAL A 205 -11.51 -4.97 12.16
N LYS A 206 -11.08 -6.23 12.27
CA LYS A 206 -11.59 -7.33 11.44
C LYS A 206 -13.11 -7.42 11.54
N ASN A 207 -13.64 -7.45 12.76
CA ASN A 207 -15.08 -7.59 12.99
C ASN A 207 -15.85 -6.37 12.46
N ALA A 208 -15.31 -5.15 12.65
CA ALA A 208 -15.89 -3.94 12.09
C ALA A 208 -15.95 -3.98 10.55
N ILE A 209 -14.87 -4.39 9.89
CA ILE A 209 -14.79 -4.51 8.43
C ILE A 209 -15.84 -5.51 7.91
N VAL A 210 -15.88 -6.72 8.47
CA VAL A 210 -16.84 -7.75 8.04
C VAL A 210 -18.28 -7.27 8.24
N SER A 211 -18.59 -6.68 9.40
CA SER A 211 -19.93 -6.16 9.69
C SER A 211 -20.36 -5.04 8.72
N LYS A 212 -19.44 -4.14 8.34
CA LYS A 212 -19.73 -3.06 7.38
C LYS A 212 -19.88 -3.59 5.96
N TRP A 213 -19.09 -4.60 5.58
CA TRP A 213 -19.21 -5.29 4.29
C TRP A 213 -20.56 -6.00 4.15
N GLU A 214 -21.00 -6.76 5.16
CA GLU A 214 -22.28 -7.47 5.13
C GLU A 214 -23.46 -6.51 4.88
N LYS A 215 -23.37 -5.28 5.39
CA LYS A 215 -24.36 -4.22 5.19
C LYS A 215 -24.29 -3.54 3.82
N ASN A 216 -23.11 -3.45 3.21
CA ASN A 216 -22.87 -2.67 1.98
C ASN A 216 -21.88 -3.35 1.04
N LYS A 217 -22.21 -4.54 0.53
CA LYS A 217 -21.28 -5.39 -0.24
C LYS A 217 -20.67 -4.68 -1.45
N GLU A 218 -21.47 -3.88 -2.17
CA GLU A 218 -21.05 -3.16 -3.38
C GLU A 218 -19.92 -2.16 -3.12
N LEU A 219 -19.93 -1.48 -1.96
CA LEU A 219 -18.90 -0.50 -1.62
C LEU A 219 -17.53 -1.13 -1.36
N PHE A 220 -17.47 -2.44 -1.15
CA PHE A 220 -16.23 -3.16 -0.89
C PHE A 220 -15.70 -3.90 -2.12
N ALA A 221 -16.51 -4.06 -3.18
CA ALA A 221 -16.12 -4.80 -4.36
C ALA A 221 -14.77 -4.31 -4.94
N GLY A 222 -13.92 -5.27 -5.34
CA GLY A 222 -12.57 -5.03 -5.86
C GLY A 222 -11.50 -4.73 -4.81
N LYS A 223 -11.84 -4.68 -3.52
CA LYS A 223 -10.91 -4.27 -2.45
C LYS A 223 -10.28 -5.46 -1.73
N ARG A 224 -9.14 -5.21 -1.09
CA ARG A 224 -8.39 -6.21 -0.32
C ARG A 224 -7.99 -5.67 1.04
N VAL A 225 -8.13 -6.51 2.06
CA VAL A 225 -7.52 -6.32 3.38
C VAL A 225 -6.50 -7.42 3.61
N GLN A 226 -5.29 -7.05 4.00
CA GLN A 226 -4.15 -7.95 4.17
C GLN A 226 -3.63 -7.86 5.60
N TRP A 227 -3.38 -9.02 6.19
CA TRP A 227 -2.66 -9.19 7.45
C TRP A 227 -1.34 -9.90 7.17
N LYS A 228 -0.21 -9.31 7.56
CA LYS A 228 1.14 -9.90 7.46
C LYS A 228 1.43 -10.89 8.59
N ARG A 229 0.39 -11.65 8.96
CA ARG A 229 0.41 -12.70 9.96
C ARG A 229 -0.79 -13.61 9.74
N PHE A 230 -0.81 -14.74 10.44
CA PHE A 230 -1.99 -15.58 10.50
C PHE A 230 -3.12 -14.89 11.26
N VAL A 231 -4.23 -14.64 10.56
CA VAL A 231 -5.52 -14.30 11.15
C VAL A 231 -6.55 -15.28 10.61
N LYS A 232 -7.27 -15.99 11.49
CA LYS A 232 -8.37 -16.85 11.05
C LYS A 232 -9.57 -15.98 10.62
N LEU A 233 -9.89 -16.05 9.33
CA LEU A 233 -10.91 -15.26 8.63
C LEU A 233 -12.09 -16.12 8.17
N HIS A 234 -11.92 -17.45 8.09
CA HIS A 234 -12.95 -18.37 7.64
C HIS A 234 -13.52 -19.18 8.80
N ASP A 235 -14.74 -19.63 8.62
CA ASP A 235 -15.44 -20.60 9.46
C ASP A 235 -16.05 -21.71 8.57
N ASN A 236 -16.92 -22.53 9.16
CA ASN A 236 -17.56 -23.65 8.47
C ASN A 236 -18.54 -23.21 7.37
N SER A 237 -18.89 -21.92 7.28
CA SER A 237 -19.75 -21.39 6.22
C SER A 237 -19.01 -21.15 4.90
N PHE A 238 -17.68 -21.26 4.88
CA PHE A 238 -16.88 -21.10 3.67
C PHE A 238 -16.63 -22.43 2.97
N THR A 239 -16.65 -22.40 1.63
CA THR A 239 -16.25 -23.54 0.80
C THR A 239 -14.75 -23.46 0.49
N ARG A 240 -14.01 -24.55 0.77
CA ARG A 240 -12.61 -24.71 0.37
C ARG A 240 -12.51 -24.80 -1.15
N LEU A 241 -11.70 -23.93 -1.76
CA LEU A 241 -11.43 -23.98 -3.20
C LEU A 241 -10.30 -24.98 -3.49
N LYS A 242 -10.29 -25.57 -4.69
CA LYS A 242 -9.18 -26.41 -5.13
C LYS A 242 -7.90 -25.59 -5.15
N SER A 243 -6.81 -26.11 -4.57
CA SER A 243 -5.54 -25.42 -4.57
C SER A 243 -5.01 -25.22 -5.99
N MET A 244 -4.64 -23.97 -6.32
CA MET A 244 -3.94 -23.63 -7.56
C MET A 244 -2.42 -23.64 -7.40
N ASN A 245 -1.92 -23.57 -6.16
CA ASN A 245 -0.50 -23.52 -5.82
C ASN A 245 -0.31 -24.07 -4.41
N ALA A 246 0.68 -24.94 -4.20
CA ALA A 246 1.04 -25.50 -2.90
C ALA A 246 1.18 -24.45 -1.78
N SER A 247 1.67 -23.25 -2.10
CA SER A 247 1.89 -22.19 -1.12
C SER A 247 0.67 -21.32 -0.80
N LYS A 248 -0.52 -21.69 -1.31
CA LYS A 248 -1.77 -20.94 -1.11
C LYS A 248 -2.95 -21.84 -0.78
N LEU A 249 -3.77 -21.35 0.13
CA LEU A 249 -4.98 -22.00 0.57
C LEU A 249 -6.13 -20.98 0.56
N GLN A 250 -7.20 -21.32 -0.15
CA GLN A 250 -8.27 -20.39 -0.49
C GLN A 250 -9.64 -20.93 -0.07
N TYR A 251 -10.47 -20.04 0.46
CA TYR A 251 -11.85 -20.29 0.85
C TYR A 251 -12.77 -19.23 0.27
N ARG A 252 -13.99 -19.60 -0.08
CA ARG A 252 -14.97 -18.67 -0.65
C ARG A 252 -16.32 -18.77 0.03
N LYS A 253 -16.94 -17.62 0.25
CA LYS A 253 -18.34 -17.46 0.64
C LYS A 253 -18.92 -16.29 -0.18
N GLU A 254 -19.88 -16.58 -1.05
CA GLU A 254 -20.46 -15.57 -1.94
C GLU A 254 -19.39 -14.80 -2.75
N ASN A 255 -19.34 -13.47 -2.60
CA ASN A 255 -18.34 -12.58 -3.19
C ASN A 255 -17.15 -12.28 -2.26
N LEU A 256 -16.96 -13.08 -1.21
CA LEU A 256 -15.80 -12.98 -0.32
C LEU A 256 -14.84 -14.13 -0.57
N LEU A 257 -13.59 -13.79 -0.87
CA LEU A 257 -12.49 -14.74 -1.03
C LEU A 257 -11.49 -14.52 0.11
N ILE A 258 -11.11 -15.61 0.77
CA ILE A 258 -10.05 -15.62 1.78
C ILE A 258 -8.86 -16.35 1.20
N GLU A 259 -7.67 -15.79 1.42
CA GLU A 259 -6.41 -16.42 1.04
C GLU A 259 -5.47 -16.50 2.23
N TYR A 260 -4.95 -17.69 2.48
CA TYR A 260 -3.83 -17.96 3.36
C TYR A 260 -2.62 -18.33 2.51
N TYR A 261 -1.46 -17.76 2.80
CA TYR A 261 -0.27 -17.96 1.98
C TYR A 261 1.01 -17.73 2.79
N LEU A 262 2.15 -18.01 2.13
CA LEU A 262 3.50 -17.98 2.70
C LEU A 262 3.82 -19.11 3.69
N ASN A 263 3.12 -20.24 3.61
CA ASN A 263 3.69 -21.49 4.10
C ASN A 263 4.70 -21.98 3.03
N LEU A 264 5.99 -21.69 3.25
CA LEU A 264 7.06 -21.95 2.27
C LEU A 264 7.42 -23.43 2.16
N ASP A 265 7.12 -24.22 3.20
CA ASP A 265 7.40 -25.65 3.25
C ASP A 265 6.22 -26.50 2.74
N ALA A 266 5.11 -25.85 2.39
CA ALA A 266 3.93 -26.52 1.87
C ALA A 266 4.19 -27.14 0.48
N THR A 267 3.75 -28.38 0.33
CA THR A 267 3.74 -29.13 -0.92
C THR A 267 2.31 -29.41 -1.35
N ASN A 268 2.12 -29.93 -2.56
CA ASN A 268 0.79 -30.37 -3.03
C ASN A 268 0.17 -31.49 -2.18
N GLN A 269 0.95 -32.17 -1.33
CA GLN A 269 0.49 -33.21 -0.42
C GLN A 269 0.19 -32.69 0.98
N THR A 270 0.56 -31.45 1.29
CA THR A 270 0.33 -30.84 2.60
C THR A 270 -1.17 -30.70 2.84
N THR A 271 -1.65 -31.30 3.93
CA THR A 271 -3.06 -31.18 4.32
C THR A 271 -3.38 -29.76 4.77
N ASP A 272 -4.64 -29.33 4.64
CA ASP A 272 -5.08 -28.02 5.11
C ASP A 272 -4.72 -27.78 6.59
N LYS A 273 -4.86 -28.79 7.46
CA LYS A 273 -4.52 -28.66 8.89
C LYS A 273 -3.04 -28.34 9.12
N VAL A 274 -2.15 -29.03 8.40
CA VAL A 274 -0.69 -28.80 8.49
C VAL A 274 -0.35 -27.46 7.84
N PHE A 275 -0.94 -27.15 6.69
CA PHE A 275 -0.72 -25.87 6.00
C PHE A 275 -0.98 -24.67 6.93
N MET A 276 -2.07 -24.74 7.69
CA MET A 276 -2.53 -23.67 8.57
C MET A 276 -1.62 -23.42 9.80
N GLN A 277 -0.66 -24.31 10.09
CA GLN A 277 0.28 -24.14 11.22
C GLN A 277 1.34 -23.08 10.93
N ASP A 278 1.80 -22.98 9.67
CA ASP A 278 2.90 -22.10 9.26
C ASP A 278 2.46 -20.99 8.31
N VAL A 279 1.21 -20.54 8.42
CA VAL A 279 0.72 -19.41 7.62
C VAL A 279 1.36 -18.11 8.12
N ALA A 280 2.07 -17.41 7.24
CA ALA A 280 2.65 -16.11 7.58
C ALA A 280 1.79 -14.92 7.14
N ALA A 281 0.73 -15.12 6.34
CA ALA A 281 -0.17 -14.03 5.94
C ALA A 281 -1.59 -14.49 5.57
N SER A 282 -2.55 -13.60 5.84
CA SER A 282 -3.96 -13.77 5.49
C SER A 282 -4.46 -12.59 4.65
N ASN A 283 -5.30 -12.85 3.65
CA ASN A 283 -6.01 -11.84 2.87
C ASN A 283 -7.53 -12.05 2.96
N LEU A 284 -8.25 -10.94 2.98
CA LEU A 284 -9.68 -10.84 2.72
C LEU A 284 -9.87 -10.05 1.42
N CYS A 285 -10.46 -10.68 0.41
CA CYS A 285 -10.67 -10.12 -0.93
C CYS A 285 -12.18 -10.04 -1.20
N PHE A 286 -12.66 -8.83 -1.49
CA PHE A 286 -14.05 -8.57 -1.83
C PHE A 286 -14.18 -8.54 -3.35
N MET A 287 -14.90 -9.51 -3.91
CA MET A 287 -15.10 -9.74 -5.34
C MET A 287 -16.31 -8.97 -5.87
#